data_AF-A0A519KVU3-F1
#
_entry.id   AF-A0A519KVU3-F1
#
_cell.length_a   1.000
_cell.length_b   1.000
_cell.length_c   1.000
_cell.angle_alpha   90.00
_cell.angle_beta   90.00
_cell.angle_gamma   90.00
#
_symmetry.space_group_name_H-M   'P 1'
#
loop_
_entity.id
_entity.type
_entity.pdbx_description
1 polymer ?
#
loop_
_entity_poly.entity_id
_entity_poly.type
_entity_poly.pdbx_seq_one_letter_code
_entity_poly.pdbx_strand_id
1 'polypeptide(L)'
;MSLVEIARFTDVYEADLAAAFLESHGIPVSVTERHQTTIDPLMQRALGIRIMGAASNFEAARDLLARVRAGEFATTDDDDLPHRDAGARTAGTLMAVLMAAAGGFWGTSLPRRLRPVHGIGIGLILLTVVSCVAAGWWLVSRSGLSAPEPPEYSHW
;
A
#
# COMPACT_ATOMS: atom_id res chain seq x y z
N MET A 1 -24.31 -33.32 -12.40
CA MET A 1 -23.26 -32.40 -12.88
C MET A 1 -22.36 -32.07 -11.71
N SER A 2 -21.05 -32.36 -11.80
CA SER A 2 -20.08 -32.05 -10.75
C SER A 2 -19.43 -30.70 -10.99
N LEU A 3 -19.43 -29.83 -9.97
CA LEU A 3 -18.66 -28.60 -9.96
C LEU A 3 -17.19 -28.90 -9.65
N VAL A 4 -16.28 -28.30 -10.41
CA VAL A 4 -14.83 -28.40 -10.21
C VAL A 4 -14.25 -27.02 -9.90
N GLU A 5 -13.18 -26.99 -9.10
CA GLU A 5 -12.43 -25.77 -8.84
C GLU A 5 -11.64 -25.39 -10.10
N ILE A 6 -11.91 -24.20 -10.64
CA ILE A 6 -11.22 -23.65 -11.81
C ILE A 6 -9.96 -22.91 -11.36
N ALA A 7 -10.09 -22.05 -10.35
CA ALA A 7 -9.00 -21.22 -9.86
C ALA A 7 -9.24 -20.77 -8.40
N ARG A 8 -8.14 -20.40 -7.73
CA ARG A 8 -8.14 -19.83 -6.39
C ARG A 8 -7.50 -18.46 -6.39
N PHE A 9 -8.12 -17.52 -5.69
CA PHE A 9 -7.70 -16.14 -5.53
C PHE A 9 -7.51 -15.78 -4.06
N THR A 10 -6.69 -14.77 -3.80
CA THR A 10 -6.48 -14.24 -2.44
C THR A 10 -7.36 -13.04 -2.13
N ASP A 11 -7.93 -12.40 -3.16
CA ASP A 11 -8.79 -11.22 -3.07
C ASP A 11 -10.18 -11.52 -3.65
N VAL A 12 -11.23 -11.04 -2.98
CA VAL A 12 -12.62 -11.15 -3.40
C VAL A 12 -12.83 -10.39 -4.70
N TYR A 13 -12.25 -9.19 -4.80
CA TYR A 13 -12.46 -8.34 -5.98
C TYR A 13 -11.84 -8.94 -7.23
N GLU A 14 -10.65 -9.54 -7.11
CA GLU A 14 -10.00 -10.25 -8.20
C GLU A 14 -10.81 -11.49 -8.63
N ALA A 15 -11.35 -12.24 -7.66
CA ALA A 15 -12.21 -13.40 -7.95
C ALA A 15 -13.52 -13.00 -8.64
N ASP A 16 -14.17 -11.93 -8.20
CA ASP A 16 -15.40 -11.41 -8.81
C ASP A 16 -15.13 -10.87 -10.22
N LEU A 17 -14.00 -10.20 -10.45
CA LEU A 17 -13.61 -9.73 -11.78
C LEU A 17 -13.37 -10.92 -12.74
N ALA A 18 -12.65 -11.94 -12.28
CA ALA A 18 -12.43 -13.16 -13.05
C ALA A 18 -13.74 -13.91 -13.33
N ALA A 19 -14.66 -13.95 -12.38
CA ALA A 19 -15.98 -14.56 -12.58
C ALA A 19 -16.80 -13.81 -13.63
N ALA A 20 -16.90 -12.48 -13.51
CA ALA A 20 -17.59 -11.65 -14.50
C ALA A 20 -16.97 -11.77 -15.90
N PHE A 21 -15.64 -11.86 -15.98
CA PHE A 21 -14.93 -12.08 -17.24
C PHE A 21 -15.29 -13.44 -17.88
N LEU A 22 -15.30 -14.52 -17.10
CA LEU A 22 -15.70 -15.85 -17.59
C LEU A 22 -17.18 -15.89 -18.00
N GLU A 23 -18.06 -15.24 -17.24
CA GLU A 23 -19.48 -15.13 -17.58
C GLU A 23 -19.70 -14.36 -18.88
N SER A 24 -18.94 -13.28 -19.12
CA SER A 24 -19.01 -12.53 -20.39
C SER A 24 -18.62 -13.37 -21.61
N HIS A 25 -17.83 -14.44 -21.41
CA HIS A 25 -17.46 -15.43 -22.42
C HIS A 25 -18.39 -16.65 -22.44
N GLY A 26 -19.53 -16.58 -21.75
CA GLY A 26 -20.55 -17.63 -21.74
C GLY A 26 -20.22 -18.82 -20.84
N ILE A 27 -19.25 -18.69 -19.93
CA ILE A 27 -18.88 -19.74 -18.98
C ILE A 27 -19.50 -19.42 -17.61
N PRO A 28 -20.60 -20.09 -17.22
CA PRO A 28 -21.20 -19.85 -15.92
C PRO A 28 -20.30 -20.41 -14.81
N VAL A 29 -19.98 -19.56 -13.84
CA VAL A 29 -19.15 -19.91 -12.68
C VAL A 29 -19.78 -19.41 -11.39
N SER A 30 -19.38 -20.00 -10.27
CA SER A 30 -19.82 -19.59 -8.93
C SER A 30 -18.60 -19.32 -8.06
N VAL A 31 -18.59 -18.16 -7.40
CA VAL A 31 -17.55 -17.78 -6.44
C VAL A 31 -17.95 -18.30 -5.07
N THR A 32 -17.12 -19.17 -4.50
CA THR A 32 -17.34 -19.73 -3.16
C THR A 32 -17.17 -18.63 -2.11
N GLU A 33 -17.97 -18.67 -1.05
CA GLU A 33 -17.83 -17.82 0.16
C GLU A 33 -18.05 -16.30 -0.01
N ARG A 34 -18.72 -15.86 -1.08
CA ARG A 34 -19.06 -14.44 -1.37
C ARG A 34 -19.63 -13.62 -0.20
N HIS A 35 -20.30 -14.28 0.74
CA HIS A 35 -21.01 -13.62 1.85
C HIS A 35 -20.34 -13.76 3.23
N GLN A 36 -19.47 -14.77 3.43
CA GLN A 36 -18.80 -14.97 4.73
C GLN A 36 -17.48 -14.23 4.81
N THR A 37 -16.82 -14.06 3.67
CA THR A 37 -15.53 -13.39 3.56
C THR A 37 -15.60 -11.91 3.90
N THR A 38 -16.69 -11.19 3.62
CA THR A 38 -16.84 -9.77 4.01
C THR A 38 -16.79 -9.54 5.52
N ILE A 39 -16.97 -10.58 6.33
CA ILE A 39 -17.08 -10.50 7.79
C ILE A 39 -15.72 -10.69 8.50
N ASP A 40 -14.77 -11.44 7.92
CA ASP A 40 -13.45 -11.67 8.52
C ASP A 40 -12.30 -11.68 7.47
N PRO A 41 -11.55 -10.57 7.34
CA PRO A 41 -10.40 -10.46 6.43
C PRO A 41 -9.24 -11.41 6.74
N LEU A 42 -9.11 -11.87 8.00
CA LEU A 42 -8.06 -12.82 8.40
C LEU A 42 -8.41 -14.23 7.93
N MET A 43 -9.70 -14.58 7.97
CA MET A 43 -10.23 -15.83 7.45
C MET A 43 -10.15 -15.89 5.92
N GLN A 44 -10.42 -14.77 5.22
CA GLN A 44 -10.24 -14.63 3.77
C GLN A 44 -8.83 -15.04 3.32
N ARG A 45 -7.82 -14.48 3.99
CA ARG A 45 -6.41 -14.72 3.64
C ARG A 45 -5.98 -16.16 3.91
N ALA A 46 -6.56 -16.82 4.90
CA ALA A 46 -6.21 -18.18 5.29
C ALA A 46 -6.84 -19.25 4.36
N LEU A 47 -8.09 -19.05 3.93
CA LEU A 47 -8.83 -20.06 3.16
C LEU A 47 -8.70 -19.87 1.64
N GLY A 48 -8.61 -18.62 1.18
CA GLY A 48 -8.59 -18.26 -0.23
C GLY A 48 -9.95 -18.49 -0.90
N ILE A 49 -10.21 -17.73 -1.96
CA ILE A 49 -11.52 -17.66 -2.62
C ILE A 49 -11.48 -18.52 -3.87
N ARG A 50 -12.43 -19.45 -3.99
CA ARG A 50 -12.43 -20.48 -5.03
C ARG A 50 -13.52 -20.22 -6.05
N ILE A 51 -13.15 -20.18 -7.33
CA ILE A 51 -14.11 -20.15 -8.44
C ILE A 51 -14.42 -21.59 -8.86
N MET A 52 -15.70 -21.95 -8.81
CA MET A 52 -16.21 -23.27 -9.14
C MET A 52 -17.02 -23.18 -10.44
N GLY A 53 -16.88 -24.17 -11.32
CA GLY A 53 -17.66 -24.23 -12.56
C GLY A 53 -17.90 -25.66 -13.03
N ALA A 54 -18.64 -25.81 -14.14
CA ALA A 54 -18.91 -27.12 -14.71
C ALA A 54 -17.60 -27.76 -15.23
N ALA A 55 -17.43 -29.07 -14.98
CA ALA A 55 -16.25 -29.82 -15.44
C ALA A 55 -16.02 -29.74 -16.95
N SER A 56 -17.09 -29.63 -17.75
CA SER A 56 -17.01 -29.48 -19.21
C SER A 56 -16.29 -28.20 -19.66
N ASN A 57 -16.29 -27.17 -18.81
CA ASN A 57 -15.77 -25.84 -19.16
C ASN A 57 -14.40 -25.58 -18.50
N PHE A 58 -13.84 -26.57 -17.79
CA PHE A 58 -12.62 -26.40 -17.00
C PHE A 58 -11.42 -25.97 -17.85
N GLU A 59 -11.17 -26.65 -18.96
CA GLU A 59 -10.03 -26.33 -19.84
C GLU A 59 -10.21 -24.96 -20.49
N ALA A 60 -11.39 -24.67 -21.03
CA ALA A 60 -11.70 -23.39 -21.66
C ALA A 60 -11.56 -22.21 -20.68
N ALA A 61 -12.06 -22.36 -19.45
CA ALA A 61 -11.96 -21.33 -18.43
C ALA A 61 -10.50 -21.10 -18.01
N ARG A 62 -9.71 -22.17 -17.87
CA ARG A 62 -8.31 -22.07 -17.49
C ARG A 62 -7.47 -21.40 -18.59
N ASP A 63 -7.72 -21.74 -19.85
CA ASP A 63 -7.03 -21.14 -20.99
C ASP A 63 -7.30 -19.63 -21.08
N LEU A 64 -8.57 -19.22 -20.96
CA LEU A 64 -8.96 -17.81 -20.91
C LEU A 64 -8.27 -17.05 -19.77
N LEU A 65 -8.23 -17.60 -18.56
CA LEU A 65 -7.53 -16.97 -17.44
C LEU A 65 -6.01 -16.90 -17.65
N ALA A 66 -5.41 -17.88 -18.33
CA ALA A 66 -3.99 -17.84 -18.68
C ALA A 66 -3.68 -16.70 -19.66
N ARG A 67 -4.54 -16.51 -20.67
CA ARG A 67 -4.44 -15.42 -21.65
C ARG A 67 -4.60 -14.03 -21.02
N VAL A 68 -5.52 -13.90 -20.07
CA VAL A 68 -5.66 -12.69 -19.24
C VAL A 68 -4.38 -12.41 -18.47
N ARG A 69 -3.79 -13.42 -17.82
CA ARG A 69 -2.53 -13.25 -17.09
C ARG A 69 -1.36 -12.92 -18.01
N ALA A 70 -1.38 -13.38 -19.25
CA ALA A 70 -0.40 -13.01 -20.27
C ALA A 70 -0.56 -11.56 -20.77
N GLY A 71 -1.61 -10.85 -20.34
CA GLY A 71 -1.88 -9.47 -20.73
C GLY A 71 -2.49 -9.33 -22.13
N GLU A 72 -3.05 -10.41 -22.71
CA GLU A 72 -3.61 -10.37 -24.06
C GLU A 72 -4.81 -9.42 -24.18
N PHE A 73 -5.52 -9.19 -23.08
CA PHE A 73 -6.66 -8.27 -23.01
C PHE A 73 -6.29 -6.89 -22.45
N ALA A 74 -5.01 -6.60 -22.23
CA ALA A 74 -4.57 -5.27 -21.83
C ALA A 74 -4.66 -4.32 -23.04
N THR A 75 -5.46 -3.27 -22.91
CA THR A 75 -5.50 -2.19 -23.91
C THR A 75 -4.30 -1.27 -23.71
N THR A 76 -3.79 -0.70 -24.81
CA THR A 76 -2.72 0.33 -24.77
C THR A 76 -3.24 1.72 -24.43
N ASP A 77 -4.55 1.89 -24.32
CA ASP A 77 -5.13 3.08 -23.69
C ASP A 77 -4.73 3.02 -22.21
N ASP A 78 -3.75 3.86 -21.87
CA ASP A 78 -3.45 4.23 -20.50
C ASP A 78 -4.77 4.72 -19.89
N ASP A 79 -5.14 4.25 -18.69
CA ASP A 79 -6.29 4.84 -18.01
C ASP A 79 -6.04 6.35 -18.00
N ASP A 80 -7.01 7.15 -18.47
CA ASP A 80 -6.98 8.62 -18.46
C ASP A 80 -7.05 9.18 -17.02
N LEU A 81 -6.28 8.59 -16.12
CA LEU A 81 -6.04 9.06 -14.78
C LEU A 81 -5.18 10.32 -14.90
N PRO A 82 -5.63 11.43 -14.31
CA PRO A 82 -4.85 12.65 -14.31
C PRO A 82 -3.45 12.37 -13.74
N HIS A 83 -2.43 12.82 -14.46
CA HIS A 83 -1.05 12.69 -14.03
C HIS A 83 -0.90 13.24 -12.61
N ARG A 84 -0.52 12.38 -11.65
CA ARG A 84 -0.40 12.82 -10.25
C ARG A 84 0.67 13.90 -10.15
N ASP A 85 0.25 15.08 -9.72
CA ASP A 85 1.15 16.21 -9.45
C ASP A 85 2.33 15.79 -8.56
N ALA A 86 3.51 16.33 -8.84
CA ALA A 86 4.73 16.00 -8.10
C ALA A 86 4.56 16.25 -6.59
N GLY A 87 3.85 17.33 -6.22
CA GLY A 87 3.51 17.62 -4.82
C GLY A 87 2.62 16.55 -4.17
N ALA A 88 1.62 16.04 -4.90
CA ALA A 88 0.75 14.98 -4.43
C ALA A 88 1.50 13.64 -4.26
N ARG A 89 2.45 13.35 -5.16
CA ARG A 89 3.35 12.19 -5.03
C ARG A 89 4.23 12.31 -3.80
N THR A 90 4.89 13.44 -3.59
CA THR A 90 5.75 13.65 -2.41
C THR A 90 4.98 13.58 -1.11
N ALA A 91 3.79 14.18 -1.06
CA ALA A 91 2.93 14.11 0.13
C ALA A 91 2.46 12.67 0.40
N GLY A 92 2.05 11.94 -0.65
CA GLY A 92 1.65 10.54 -0.55
C GLY A 92 2.78 9.62 -0.08
N THR A 93 3.99 9.79 -0.62
CA THR A 93 5.17 9.00 -0.20
C THR A 93 5.58 9.31 1.24
N LEU A 94 5.61 10.59 1.62
CA LEU A 94 5.92 11.00 3.00
C LEU A 94 4.90 10.38 3.98
N MET A 95 3.62 10.45 3.64
CA MET A 95 2.56 9.86 4.45
C MET A 95 2.71 8.34 4.54
N ALA A 96 3.00 7.65 3.44
CA ALA A 96 3.23 6.20 3.42
C ALA A 96 4.41 5.80 4.33
N VAL A 97 5.53 6.54 4.28
CA VAL A 97 6.70 6.30 5.14
C VAL A 97 6.37 6.57 6.61
N LEU A 98 5.67 7.67 6.91
CA LEU A 98 5.25 8.01 8.27
C LEU A 98 4.32 6.92 8.83
N MET A 99 3.42 6.39 8.01
CA MET A 99 2.49 5.32 8.39
C MET A 99 3.19 3.97 8.59
N ALA A 100 4.15 3.63 7.74
CA ALA A 100 4.97 2.43 7.93
C ALA A 100 5.79 2.51 9.23
N ALA A 101 6.36 3.68 9.54
CA ALA A 101 7.11 3.92 10.77
C ALA A 101 6.21 3.96 12.03
N ALA A 102 4.99 4.47 11.91
CA ALA A 102 4.00 4.51 12.99
C ALA A 102 3.25 3.18 13.18
N GLY A 103 3.52 2.17 12.34
CA GLY A 103 2.98 0.81 12.47
C GLY A 103 1.53 0.63 12.01
N GLY A 104 1.03 1.41 11.04
CA GLY A 104 -0.39 1.42 10.69
C GLY A 104 -0.72 1.03 9.24
N PHE A 105 -1.33 -0.14 9.04
CA PHE A 105 -2.17 -0.49 7.89
C PHE A 105 -3.63 -0.16 8.21
N TRP A 106 -4.25 0.79 7.48
CA TRP A 106 -5.58 1.33 7.83
C TRP A 106 -6.76 0.36 7.59
N GLY A 107 -6.54 -0.79 6.92
CA GLY A 107 -7.58 -1.77 6.61
C GLY A 107 -7.99 -2.70 7.77
N THR A 108 -7.20 -2.78 8.84
CA THR A 108 -7.53 -3.59 10.01
C THR A 108 -7.06 -2.90 11.29
N SER A 109 -8.02 -2.51 12.13
CA SER A 109 -7.87 -1.89 13.44
C SER A 109 -7.62 -0.36 13.47
N LEU A 110 -8.73 0.35 13.66
CA LEU A 110 -8.77 1.62 14.37
C LEU A 110 -7.86 1.56 15.60
N PRO A 111 -6.94 2.52 15.83
CA PRO A 111 -6.06 2.46 16.99
C PRO A 111 -6.80 2.96 18.24
N ARG A 112 -7.85 2.26 18.67
CA ARG A 112 -8.49 2.46 20.00
C ARG A 112 -7.58 2.04 21.16
N ARG A 113 -6.29 1.75 20.91
CA ARG A 113 -5.29 1.34 21.91
C ARG A 113 -4.04 2.20 21.91
N LEU A 114 -4.12 3.46 21.47
CA LEU A 114 -3.12 4.48 21.84
C LEU A 114 -3.25 4.78 23.34
N ARG A 115 -2.70 3.89 24.17
CA ARG A 115 -2.52 4.11 25.60
C ARG A 115 -1.57 5.30 25.83
N PRO A 116 -1.71 6.03 26.94
CA PRO A 116 -0.92 7.23 27.28
C PRO A 116 0.60 7.04 27.26
N VAL A 117 1.07 5.79 27.31
CA VAL A 117 2.49 5.42 27.26
C VAL A 117 3.16 5.80 25.93
N HIS A 118 2.45 5.78 24.80
CA HIS A 118 3.02 6.17 23.50
C HIS A 118 3.24 7.69 23.35
N GLY A 119 2.41 8.51 24.02
CA GLY A 119 2.61 9.97 24.04
C GLY A 119 3.87 10.39 24.79
N ILE A 120 4.23 9.66 25.85
CA ILE A 120 5.46 9.90 26.62
C ILE A 120 6.70 9.60 25.77
N GLY A 121 6.67 8.52 24.99
CA GLY A 121 7.76 8.16 24.08
C GLY A 121 8.01 9.23 23.01
N ILE A 122 6.95 9.70 22.35
CA ILE A 122 7.05 10.79 21.35
C ILE A 122 7.56 12.08 22.00
N GLY A 123 7.08 12.41 23.20
CA GLY A 123 7.54 13.58 23.95
C GLY A 123 9.03 13.54 24.28
N LEU A 124 9.55 12.38 24.71
CA LEU A 124 10.98 12.20 25.00
C LEU A 124 11.85 12.32 23.76
N ILE A 125 11.41 11.78 22.63
CA ILE A 125 12.14 11.88 21.35
C ILE A 125 12.21 13.35 20.91
N LEU A 126 11.08 14.06 20.93
CA LEU A 126 11.04 15.49 20.58
C LEU A 126 11.91 16.33 21.51
N LEU A 127 11.85 16.08 22.82
CA LEU A 127 12.68 16.78 23.80
C LEU A 127 14.17 16.53 23.58
N THR A 128 14.56 15.30 23.21
CA THR A 128 15.95 14.95 22.91
C THR A 128 16.44 15.68 21.66
N VAL A 129 15.63 15.70 20.60
CA VAL A 129 15.97 16.41 19.35
C VAL A 129 16.11 17.91 19.60
N VAL A 130 15.16 18.53 20.30
CA VAL A 130 15.21 19.96 20.64
C VAL A 130 16.43 20.27 21.50
N SER A 131 16.75 19.43 22.49
CA SER A 131 17.94 19.58 23.32
C SER A 131 19.23 19.50 22.50
N CYS A 132 19.34 18.56 21.56
CA CYS A 132 20.51 18.45 20.69
C CYS A 132 20.67 19.68 19.78
N VAL A 133 19.58 20.18 19.21
CA VAL A 133 19.60 21.40 18.37
C VAL A 133 20.00 22.61 19.20
N ALA A 134 19.44 22.78 20.40
CA ALA A 134 19.79 23.86 21.31
C ALA A 134 21.25 23.79 21.77
N ALA A 135 21.74 22.59 22.09
CA ALA A 135 23.14 22.37 22.47
C ALA A 135 24.10 22.66 21.31
N GLY A 136 23.76 22.23 20.09
CA GLY A 136 24.52 22.56 18.88
C GLY A 136 24.56 24.07 18.62
N TRP A 137 23.42 24.75 18.73
CA TRP A 137 23.35 26.20 18.54
C TRP A 137 24.12 26.98 19.62
N TRP A 138 24.06 26.51 20.87
CA TRP A 138 24.84 27.07 21.97
C TRP A 138 26.34 26.86 21.81
N LEU A 139 26.76 25.71 21.28
CA LEU A 139 28.16 25.43 20.98
C LEU A 139 28.67 26.32 19.84
N VAL A 140 27.86 26.54 18.81
CA VAL A 140 28.18 27.44 17.69
C VAL A 140 28.27 28.89 18.15
N SER A 141 27.33 29.36 18.99
CA SER A 141 27.37 30.74 19.49
C SER A 141 28.54 30.99 20.46
N ARG A 142 28.99 29.98 21.19
CA ARG A 142 30.14 30.07 22.11
C ARG A 142 31.50 29.90 21.43
N SER A 143 31.57 29.11 20.35
CA SER A 143 32.84 28.79 19.68
C SER A 143 33.45 29.96 18.91
N GLY A 144 32.75 31.11 18.82
CA GLY A 144 33.36 32.36 18.38
C GLY A 144 34.17 32.20 17.10
N LEU A 145 33.66 31.42 16.14
CA LEU A 145 34.16 31.37 14.77
C LEU A 145 33.84 32.73 14.14
N SER A 146 34.64 33.70 14.54
CA SER A 146 34.83 34.95 13.85
C SER A 146 35.15 34.58 12.41
N ALA A 147 34.36 35.12 11.48
CA ALA A 147 34.64 35.00 10.06
C ALA A 147 36.12 35.33 9.83
N PRO A 148 36.83 34.58 8.96
CA PRO A 148 38.21 34.92 8.62
C PRO A 148 38.24 36.38 8.17
N GLU A 149 39.04 37.21 8.84
CA GLU A 149 39.18 38.63 8.50
C GLU A 149 39.54 38.76 7.01
N PRO A 150 38.87 39.64 6.26
CA PRO A 150 39.22 39.86 4.87
C PRO A 150 40.65 40.44 4.79
N PRO A 151 41.46 40.05 3.80
CA PRO A 151 42.82 40.55 3.67
C PRO A 151 42.83 42.07 3.52
N GLU A 152 43.57 42.75 4.39
CA GLU A 152 43.88 44.18 4.24
C GLU A 152 44.62 44.39 2.92
N TYR A 153 43.93 44.97 1.94
CA TYR A 153 44.60 45.54 0.78
C TYR A 153 45.19 46.89 1.21
N SER A 154 46.51 46.90 1.43
CA SER A 154 47.31 48.13 1.58
C SER A 154 47.22 48.95 0.29
N HIS A 155 46.50 50.06 0.34
CA HIS A 155 46.58 51.09 -0.69
C HIS A 155 47.85 51.91 -0.49
N TRP A 156 48.65 52.00 -1.55
CA TRP A 156 49.70 53.00 -1.76
C TRP A 156 49.11 54.41 -1.81
#